data_AF-A0A954PF18-F1
#
_entry.id   AF-A0A954PF18-F1
#
_cell.length_a   1.000
_cell.length_b   1.000
_cell.length_c   1.000
_cell.angle_alpha   90.00
_cell.angle_beta   90.00
_cell.angle_gamma   90.00
#
_symmetry.space_group_name_H-M   'P 1'
#
loop_
_entity.id
_entity.type
_entity.pdbx_description
1 polymer ?
#
loop_
_entity_poly.entity_id
_entity_poly.type
_entity_poly.pdbx_seq_one_letter_code
_entity_poly.pdbx_strand_id
1 'polypeptide(L)'
;MSLIRNAEAGKPNAADGMLTSVLRVLHRYPEVLSWDYQWFQADEEICAQVHRIAKNVRPEIDSGRHVDHQRSSWDIFYRSAMTYGEMAENADFVKPILYHDAMGTRLRWWVLERLKDRLLNELTLEQSLNLFYSTFGHDATKLPKLNELDSAGLGPEYVYRETLRCKQSVGDKAKVYTGIGIDVPWYVTNGMEPRPSNPEKLTAAVQRAFDAGADGVLASREYDEMRLSSLEAFGRGVRR
;
A
#
# COMPACT_ATOMS: atom_id res chain seq x y z
N MET A 1 -24.91 21.65 -7.06
CA MET A 1 -24.03 21.04 -6.04
C MET A 1 -23.25 19.89 -6.68
N SER A 2 -21.96 19.72 -6.37
CA SER A 2 -21.10 18.72 -6.99
C SER A 2 -21.52 17.28 -6.64
N LEU A 3 -21.30 16.34 -7.57
CA LEU A 3 -21.70 14.92 -7.49
C LEU A 3 -21.36 14.29 -6.12
N ILE A 4 -20.12 14.43 -5.66
CA ILE A 4 -19.66 13.87 -4.37
C ILE A 4 -20.38 14.49 -3.16
N ARG A 5 -20.60 15.81 -3.16
CA ARG A 5 -21.33 16.48 -2.06
C ARG A 5 -22.78 16.04 -1.95
N ASN A 6 -23.40 15.67 -3.07
CA ASN A 6 -24.74 15.09 -3.04
C ASN A 6 -24.72 13.67 -2.45
N ALA A 7 -23.72 12.86 -2.80
CA ALA A 7 -23.52 11.52 -2.23
C ALA A 7 -23.33 11.58 -0.71
N GLU A 8 -22.42 12.44 -0.24
CA GLU A 8 -22.14 12.64 1.19
C GLU A 8 -23.36 13.16 1.97
N ALA A 9 -24.27 13.88 1.31
CA ALA A 9 -25.52 14.36 1.88
C ALA A 9 -26.66 13.32 1.84
N GLY A 10 -26.40 12.08 1.40
CA GLY A 10 -27.39 11.02 1.29
C GLY A 10 -28.48 11.29 0.25
N LYS A 11 -28.23 12.17 -0.72
CA LYS A 11 -29.19 12.44 -1.80
C LYS A 11 -29.23 11.23 -2.76
N PRO A 12 -30.35 11.05 -3.49
CA PRO A 12 -30.43 10.00 -4.50
C PRO A 12 -29.27 10.05 -5.49
N ASN A 13 -28.76 8.87 -5.83
CA ASN A 13 -27.69 8.73 -6.81
C ASN A 13 -28.11 9.21 -8.19
N ALA A 14 -27.11 9.51 -9.02
CA ALA A 14 -27.34 9.71 -10.44
C ALA A 14 -27.97 8.45 -11.05
N ALA A 15 -28.82 8.61 -12.06
CA ALA A 15 -29.57 7.50 -12.67
C ALA A 15 -28.68 6.36 -13.19
N ASP A 16 -27.47 6.69 -13.67
CA ASP A 16 -26.52 5.71 -14.19
C ASP A 16 -25.59 5.11 -13.11
N GLY A 17 -25.80 5.45 -11.84
CA GLY A 17 -24.93 5.11 -10.73
C GLY A 17 -23.77 6.08 -10.50
N MET A 18 -23.19 6.02 -9.31
CA MET A 18 -22.16 6.94 -8.84
C MET A 18 -20.82 6.74 -9.56
N LEU A 19 -20.31 5.50 -9.59
CA LEU A 19 -19.05 5.17 -10.27
C LEU A 19 -19.09 5.57 -11.76
N THR A 20 -20.16 5.18 -12.47
CA THR A 20 -20.37 5.57 -13.88
C THR A 20 -20.38 7.09 -14.06
N SER A 21 -20.98 7.80 -13.11
CA SER A 21 -21.04 9.27 -13.15
C SER A 21 -19.69 9.92 -12.90
N VAL A 22 -18.84 9.35 -12.04
CA VAL A 22 -17.45 9.78 -11.87
C VAL A 22 -16.63 9.51 -13.14
N LEU A 23 -16.75 8.32 -13.74
CA LEU A 23 -16.08 8.00 -15.00
C LEU A 23 -16.49 8.95 -16.13
N ARG A 24 -17.77 9.37 -16.18
CA ARG A 24 -18.23 10.39 -17.13
C ARG A 24 -17.53 11.74 -16.95
N VAL A 25 -17.24 12.13 -15.71
CA VAL A 25 -16.46 13.35 -15.44
C VAL A 25 -15.04 13.16 -15.97
N LEU A 26 -14.39 12.03 -15.69
CA LEU A 26 -13.04 11.74 -16.21
C LEU A 26 -12.99 11.69 -17.74
N HIS A 27 -14.03 11.21 -18.42
CA HIS A 27 -14.11 11.27 -19.88
C HIS A 27 -14.28 12.68 -20.45
N ARG A 28 -15.00 13.55 -19.73
CA ARG A 28 -15.18 14.96 -20.15
C ARG A 28 -13.96 15.82 -19.86
N TYR A 29 -13.22 15.45 -18.82
CA TYR A 29 -12.03 16.16 -18.35
C TYR A 29 -10.85 15.16 -18.22
N PRO A 30 -10.40 14.57 -19.34
CA PRO A 30 -9.32 13.58 -19.33
C PRO A 30 -8.01 14.15 -18.78
N GLU A 31 -7.83 15.48 -18.84
CA GLU A 31 -6.70 16.17 -18.25
C GLU A 31 -6.55 15.91 -16.75
N VAL A 32 -7.61 15.56 -16.02
CA VAL A 32 -7.52 15.17 -14.60
C VAL A 32 -6.58 13.98 -14.42
N LEU A 33 -6.73 12.94 -15.25
CA LEU A 33 -5.84 11.78 -15.22
C LEU A 33 -4.46 12.12 -15.79
N SER A 34 -4.38 13.00 -16.78
CA SER A 34 -3.08 13.45 -17.31
C SER A 34 -2.26 14.23 -16.28
N TRP A 35 -2.90 15.08 -15.48
CA TRP A 35 -2.26 15.83 -14.39
C TRP A 35 -1.83 14.92 -13.25
N ASP A 36 -2.68 13.96 -12.87
CA ASP A 36 -2.35 12.95 -11.86
C ASP A 36 -1.16 12.08 -12.29
N TYR A 37 -1.15 11.63 -13.55
CA TYR A 37 0.00 10.93 -14.12
C TYR A 37 1.27 11.78 -14.14
N GLN A 38 1.18 13.05 -14.59
CA GLN A 38 2.32 13.97 -14.57
C GLN A 38 2.87 14.21 -13.15
N TRP A 39 2.00 14.27 -12.14
CA TRP A 39 2.42 14.38 -10.74
C TRP A 39 3.27 13.19 -10.29
N PHE A 40 2.87 11.97 -10.64
CA PHE A 40 3.66 10.77 -10.34
C PHE A 40 4.96 10.70 -11.14
N GLN A 41 4.94 11.10 -12.42
CA GLN A 41 6.16 11.19 -13.23
C GLN A 41 7.17 12.18 -12.66
N ALA A 42 6.72 13.36 -12.19
CA ALA A 42 7.60 14.36 -11.59
C ALA A 42 8.32 13.85 -10.33
N ASP A 43 7.67 13.04 -9.50
CA ASP A 43 8.28 12.39 -8.34
C ASP A 43 9.38 11.39 -8.76
N GLU A 44 9.14 10.61 -9.82
CA GLU A 44 10.14 9.67 -10.35
C GLU A 44 11.30 10.38 -11.08
N GLU A 45 11.06 11.51 -11.75
CA GLU A 45 12.12 12.34 -12.33
C GLU A 45 13.08 12.85 -11.25
N ILE A 46 12.57 13.26 -10.09
CA ILE A 46 13.40 13.66 -8.95
C ILE A 46 14.21 12.46 -8.45
N CYS A 47 13.59 11.29 -8.30
CA CYS A 47 14.28 10.07 -7.88
C CYS A 47 15.41 9.69 -8.86
N ALA A 48 15.14 9.76 -10.17
CA ALA A 48 16.14 9.50 -11.19
C ALA A 48 17.31 10.48 -11.15
N GLN A 49 17.04 11.76 -10.92
CA GLN A 49 18.09 12.77 -10.74
C GLN A 49 18.96 12.48 -9.52
N VAL A 50 18.34 12.14 -8.37
CA VAL A 50 19.07 11.78 -7.14
C VAL A 50 19.94 10.55 -7.37
N HIS A 51 19.41 9.49 -7.97
CA HIS A 51 20.16 8.28 -8.28
C HIS A 51 21.35 8.56 -9.20
N ARG A 52 21.13 9.30 -10.30
CA ARG A 52 22.20 9.68 -11.23
C ARG A 52 23.29 10.50 -10.55
N ILE A 53 22.94 11.45 -9.69
CA ILE A 53 23.90 12.24 -8.92
C ILE A 53 24.70 11.32 -7.99
N ALA A 54 24.03 10.45 -7.24
CA ALA A 54 24.68 9.50 -6.33
C ALA A 54 25.69 8.63 -7.09
N LYS A 55 25.28 8.05 -8.22
CA LYS A 55 26.15 7.20 -9.06
C LYS A 55 27.32 7.97 -9.68
N ASN A 56 27.13 9.22 -10.08
CA ASN A 56 28.21 10.06 -10.62
C ASN A 56 29.25 10.44 -9.56
N VAL A 57 28.82 10.66 -8.32
CA VAL A 57 29.73 10.98 -7.20
C VAL A 57 30.44 9.73 -6.70
N ARG A 58 29.70 8.63 -6.56
CA ARG A 58 30.19 7.38 -5.99
C ARG A 58 29.37 6.18 -6.54
N PRO A 59 29.85 5.51 -7.59
CA PRO A 59 29.12 4.43 -8.26
C PRO A 59 28.70 3.26 -7.35
N GLU A 60 29.47 3.00 -6.29
CA GLU A 60 29.27 1.89 -5.35
C GLU A 60 28.22 2.16 -4.26
N ILE A 61 27.70 3.39 -4.12
CA ILE A 61 26.59 3.64 -3.20
C ILE A 61 25.30 3.08 -3.79
N ASP A 62 24.57 2.31 -2.97
CA ASP A 62 23.19 1.92 -3.25
C ASP A 62 22.26 3.14 -3.03
N SER A 63 21.50 3.50 -4.06
CA SER A 63 20.44 4.52 -4.02
C SER A 63 19.13 3.86 -4.41
N GLY A 64 18.13 3.91 -3.53
CA GLY A 64 16.88 3.18 -3.73
C GLY A 64 15.62 4.01 -3.54
N ARG A 65 14.48 3.40 -3.89
CA ARG A 65 13.16 4.01 -3.85
C ARG A 65 12.34 3.45 -2.69
N HIS A 66 11.95 4.32 -1.75
CA HIS A 66 10.93 3.97 -0.78
C HIS A 66 9.54 4.24 -1.35
N VAL A 67 8.67 3.23 -1.35
CA VAL A 67 7.25 3.37 -1.69
C VAL A 67 6.42 3.31 -0.41
N ASP A 68 5.73 4.41 -0.12
CA ASP A 68 4.95 4.55 1.10
C ASP A 68 3.75 3.60 1.12
N HIS A 69 3.19 3.42 2.31
CA HIS A 69 2.16 2.42 2.55
C HIS A 69 0.86 2.65 1.75
N GLN A 70 0.49 3.90 1.46
CA GLN A 70 -0.74 4.16 0.69
C GLN A 70 -0.55 3.67 -0.75
N ARG A 71 0.58 4.09 -1.36
CA ARG A 71 0.98 3.75 -2.73
C ARG A 71 1.25 2.27 -2.93
N SER A 72 1.86 1.60 -1.95
CA SER A 72 2.09 0.16 -2.05
C SER A 72 0.79 -0.64 -1.93
N SER A 73 -0.22 -0.16 -1.20
CA SER A 73 -1.30 -1.01 -0.67
C SER A 73 -2.68 -0.78 -1.26
N TRP A 74 -3.17 0.46 -1.38
CA TRP A 74 -4.56 0.72 -1.78
C TRP A 74 -4.75 1.86 -2.77
N ASP A 75 -3.70 2.59 -3.13
CA ASP A 75 -3.81 3.63 -4.14
C ASP A 75 -3.84 3.02 -5.55
N ILE A 76 -5.06 2.89 -6.08
CA ILE A 76 -5.28 2.35 -7.43
C ILE A 76 -4.74 3.27 -8.51
N PHE A 77 -4.77 4.59 -8.28
CA PHE A 77 -4.32 5.58 -9.26
C PHE A 77 -2.80 5.51 -9.39
N TYR A 78 -2.09 5.56 -8.27
CA TYR A 78 -0.63 5.38 -8.27
C TYR A 78 -0.23 4.04 -8.89
N ARG A 79 -0.85 2.93 -8.45
CA ARG A 79 -0.56 1.58 -8.97
C ARG A 79 -0.82 1.45 -10.47
N SER A 80 -1.79 2.18 -11.01
CA SER A 80 -2.09 2.20 -12.46
C SER A 80 -1.14 3.09 -13.27
N ALA A 81 -0.53 4.08 -12.61
CA ALA A 81 0.30 5.09 -13.26
C ALA A 81 1.80 4.80 -13.19
N MET A 82 2.26 4.06 -12.18
CA MET A 82 3.67 3.78 -11.96
C MET A 82 3.90 2.34 -11.52
N THR A 83 4.74 1.63 -12.28
CA THR A 83 5.15 0.26 -11.93
C THR A 83 6.45 0.26 -11.13
N TYR A 84 6.68 -0.79 -10.33
CA TYR A 84 7.99 -0.95 -9.68
C TYR A 84 9.12 -1.19 -10.69
N GLY A 85 8.78 -1.72 -11.87
CA GLY A 85 9.74 -1.97 -12.96
C GLY A 85 10.27 -0.71 -13.61
N GLU A 86 9.46 0.36 -13.67
CA GLU A 86 9.88 1.70 -14.08
C GLU A 86 10.73 2.36 -12.98
N MET A 87 10.33 2.27 -11.70
CA MET A 87 11.14 2.78 -10.58
C MET A 87 12.54 2.15 -10.55
N ALA A 88 12.62 0.85 -10.83
CA ALA A 88 13.87 0.09 -10.81
C ALA A 88 14.86 0.50 -11.91
N GLU A 89 14.45 1.28 -12.92
CA GLU A 89 15.38 1.80 -13.93
C GLU A 89 16.37 2.81 -13.37
N ASN A 90 16.02 3.44 -12.24
CA ASN A 90 16.84 4.44 -11.57
C ASN A 90 16.95 4.18 -10.06
N ALA A 91 17.00 2.91 -9.65
CA ALA A 91 17.15 2.52 -8.26
C ALA A 91 17.92 1.20 -8.14
N ASP A 92 18.87 1.11 -7.22
CA ASP A 92 19.57 -0.14 -6.89
C ASP A 92 18.69 -1.06 -6.04
N PHE A 93 17.72 -0.49 -5.33
CA PHE A 93 16.71 -1.23 -4.59
C PHE A 93 15.36 -0.51 -4.53
N VAL A 94 14.27 -1.27 -4.43
CA VAL A 94 12.92 -0.78 -4.17
C VAL A 94 12.44 -1.31 -2.83
N LYS A 95 11.93 -0.40 -1.98
CA LYS A 95 11.45 -0.68 -0.63
C LYS A 95 9.96 -0.37 -0.48
N PRO A 96 9.05 -1.31 -0.84
CA PRO A 96 7.64 -1.16 -0.55
C PRO A 96 7.38 -1.37 0.96
N ILE A 97 6.65 -0.46 1.60
CA ILE A 97 6.23 -0.64 3.00
C ILE A 97 4.89 -1.37 3.06
N LEU A 98 4.85 -2.47 3.81
CA LEU A 98 3.72 -3.38 3.96
C LEU A 98 3.33 -3.51 5.45
N TYR A 99 2.38 -2.68 5.90
CA TYR A 99 1.88 -2.72 7.28
C TYR A 99 0.82 -3.81 7.47
N HIS A 100 1.23 -5.07 7.49
CA HIS A 100 0.34 -6.22 7.62
C HIS A 100 -0.68 -6.14 8.77
N ASP A 101 -0.30 -5.59 9.93
CA ASP A 101 -1.22 -5.41 11.06
C ASP A 101 -2.16 -4.22 10.87
N ALA A 102 -1.63 -3.03 10.57
CA ALA A 102 -2.43 -1.81 10.48
C ALA A 102 -3.29 -1.74 9.21
N MET A 103 -2.92 -2.46 8.15
CA MET A 103 -3.57 -2.37 6.84
C MET A 103 -5.04 -2.78 6.88
N GLY A 104 -5.44 -3.76 7.71
CA GLY A 104 -6.84 -4.17 7.81
C GLY A 104 -7.75 -3.03 8.32
N THR A 105 -7.40 -2.43 9.46
CA THR A 105 -8.11 -1.26 10.01
C THR A 105 -8.10 -0.09 9.02
N ARG A 106 -6.96 0.19 8.37
CA ARG A 106 -6.87 1.27 7.35
C ARG A 106 -7.75 0.99 6.14
N LEU A 107 -7.76 -0.25 5.64
CA LEU A 107 -8.62 -0.65 4.53
C LEU A 107 -10.09 -0.42 4.88
N ARG A 108 -10.54 -0.89 6.05
CA ARG A 108 -11.92 -0.67 6.49
C ARG A 108 -12.26 0.82 6.55
N TRP A 109 -11.55 1.57 7.38
CA TRP A 109 -11.98 2.91 7.78
C TRP A 109 -11.52 4.02 6.84
N TRP A 110 -10.37 3.87 6.19
CA TRP A 110 -9.82 4.91 5.31
C TRP A 110 -10.16 4.69 3.84
N VAL A 111 -10.56 3.48 3.46
CA VAL A 111 -10.89 3.14 2.08
C VAL A 111 -12.36 2.73 1.96
N LEU A 112 -12.78 1.61 2.54
CA LEU A 112 -14.10 1.05 2.27
C LEU A 112 -15.24 1.97 2.75
N GLU A 113 -15.21 2.40 4.00
CA GLU A 113 -16.22 3.32 4.56
C GLU A 113 -16.23 4.67 3.80
N ARG A 114 -15.06 5.20 3.45
CA ARG A 114 -14.97 6.48 2.71
C ARG A 114 -15.48 6.38 1.27
N LEU A 115 -15.29 5.23 0.61
CA LEU A 115 -15.81 4.98 -0.72
C LEU A 115 -17.31 4.67 -0.67
N LYS A 116 -17.80 4.04 0.40
CA LYS A 116 -19.22 3.79 0.64
C LYS A 116 -20.03 5.08 0.77
N ASP A 117 -19.46 6.15 1.31
CA ASP A 117 -20.11 7.47 1.35
C ASP A 117 -19.93 8.28 0.05
N ARG A 118 -19.20 7.73 -0.93
CA ARG A 118 -18.80 8.41 -2.17
C ARG A 118 -18.91 7.48 -3.38
N LEU A 119 -17.78 7.13 -3.99
CA LEU A 119 -17.67 6.50 -5.30
C LEU A 119 -18.43 5.17 -5.44
N LEU A 120 -18.47 4.37 -4.36
CA LEU A 120 -19.01 3.01 -4.34
C LEU A 120 -20.25 2.93 -3.44
N ASN A 121 -21.03 4.01 -3.36
CA ASN A 121 -22.14 4.08 -2.43
C ASN A 121 -23.30 3.12 -2.72
N GLU A 122 -23.39 2.56 -3.94
CA GLU A 122 -24.33 1.48 -4.25
C GLU A 122 -23.88 0.11 -3.72
N LEU A 123 -22.57 -0.08 -3.48
CA LEU A 123 -22.05 -1.36 -3.01
C LEU A 123 -22.22 -1.51 -1.50
N THR A 124 -22.38 -2.76 -1.03
CA THR A 124 -22.13 -3.07 0.37
C THR A 124 -20.62 -3.02 0.66
N LEU A 125 -20.25 -2.93 1.93
CA LEU A 125 -18.84 -3.00 2.32
C LEU A 125 -18.21 -4.35 1.96
N GLU A 126 -18.95 -5.45 2.04
CA GLU A 126 -18.50 -6.78 1.60
C GLU A 126 -18.25 -6.83 0.09
N GLN A 127 -19.15 -6.24 -0.71
CA GLN A 127 -18.93 -6.12 -2.15
C GLN A 127 -17.70 -5.25 -2.46
N SER A 128 -17.52 -4.15 -1.74
CA SER A 128 -16.38 -3.25 -1.91
C SER A 128 -15.06 -3.91 -1.51
N LEU A 129 -15.05 -4.71 -0.45
CA LEU A 129 -13.88 -5.50 -0.03
C LEU A 129 -13.50 -6.55 -1.08
N ASN A 130 -14.47 -7.29 -1.61
CA ASN A 130 -14.23 -8.28 -2.65
C ASN A 130 -13.73 -7.65 -3.95
N LEU A 131 -14.27 -6.47 -4.31
CA LEU A 131 -13.77 -5.67 -5.42
C LEU A 131 -12.32 -5.25 -5.17
N PHE A 132 -12.00 -4.72 -3.98
CA PHE A 132 -10.65 -4.34 -3.62
C PHE A 132 -9.67 -5.51 -3.76
N TYR A 133 -9.98 -6.66 -3.16
CA TYR A 133 -9.11 -7.83 -3.26
C TYR A 133 -8.88 -8.25 -4.71
N SER A 134 -9.94 -8.29 -5.53
CA SER A 134 -9.81 -8.69 -6.93
C SER A 134 -9.02 -7.67 -7.76
N THR A 135 -9.29 -6.38 -7.61
CA THR A 135 -8.60 -5.30 -8.35
C THR A 135 -7.12 -5.21 -7.98
N PHE A 136 -6.76 -5.51 -6.74
CA PHE A 136 -5.37 -5.45 -6.26
C PHE A 136 -4.61 -6.79 -6.43
N GLY A 137 -5.24 -7.80 -7.04
CA GLY A 137 -4.61 -9.10 -7.32
C GLY A 137 -4.48 -10.01 -6.09
N HIS A 138 -5.31 -9.80 -5.08
CA HIS A 138 -5.37 -10.61 -3.87
C HIS A 138 -6.36 -11.77 -3.98
N ASP A 139 -6.07 -12.83 -3.24
CA ASP A 139 -6.95 -13.99 -3.09
C ASP A 139 -7.83 -13.81 -1.85
N ALA A 140 -9.11 -13.48 -2.08
CA ALA A 140 -10.08 -13.24 -1.01
C ALA A 140 -10.27 -14.44 -0.08
N THR A 141 -9.95 -15.67 -0.52
CA THR A 141 -10.06 -16.88 0.31
C THR A 141 -8.96 -16.99 1.36
N LYS A 142 -7.85 -16.23 1.18
CA LYS A 142 -6.69 -16.23 2.06
C LYS A 142 -6.55 -14.96 2.89
N LEU A 143 -7.42 -13.99 2.68
CA LEU A 143 -7.42 -12.72 3.40
C LEU A 143 -8.64 -12.61 4.33
N PRO A 144 -8.56 -11.76 5.38
CA PRO A 144 -9.63 -11.63 6.35
C PRO A 144 -10.93 -11.09 5.75
N LYS A 145 -12.05 -11.49 6.33
CA LYS A 145 -13.39 -10.96 6.03
C LYS A 145 -13.57 -9.56 6.61
N LEU A 146 -14.63 -8.86 6.19
CA LEU A 146 -14.90 -7.49 6.61
C LEU A 146 -14.92 -7.31 8.14
N ASN A 147 -15.55 -8.24 8.86
CA ASN A 147 -15.65 -8.21 10.32
C ASN A 147 -14.35 -8.60 11.06
N GLU A 148 -13.33 -9.05 10.34
CA GLU A 148 -12.03 -9.48 10.88
C GLU A 148 -10.93 -8.44 10.64
N LEU A 149 -11.14 -7.48 9.72
CA LEU A 149 -10.12 -6.51 9.31
C LEU A 149 -9.47 -5.76 10.48
N ASP A 150 -10.26 -5.35 11.48
CA ASP A 150 -9.76 -4.56 12.61
C ASP A 150 -8.89 -5.36 13.60
N SER A 151 -9.15 -6.66 13.75
CA SER A 151 -8.46 -7.53 14.71
C SER A 151 -7.35 -8.35 14.05
N ALA A 152 -7.52 -8.71 12.78
CA ALA A 152 -6.63 -9.60 12.07
C ALA A 152 -5.52 -8.88 11.30
N GLY A 153 -5.75 -7.62 10.88
CA GLY A 153 -4.95 -6.95 9.85
C GLY A 153 -5.21 -7.56 8.46
N LEU A 154 -4.25 -7.46 7.54
CA LEU A 154 -4.19 -8.31 6.34
C LEU A 154 -3.17 -9.45 6.46
N GLY A 155 -2.28 -9.37 7.45
CA GLY A 155 -1.42 -10.48 7.87
C GLY A 155 -0.32 -10.89 6.87
N PRO A 156 0.34 -12.03 7.12
CA PRO A 156 1.50 -12.49 6.35
C PRO A 156 1.23 -12.80 4.87
N GLU A 157 0.02 -13.22 4.51
CA GLU A 157 -0.31 -13.48 3.09
C GLU A 157 -0.30 -12.20 2.26
N TYR A 158 -0.78 -11.08 2.81
CA TYR A 158 -0.68 -9.78 2.15
C TYR A 158 0.79 -9.38 1.92
N VAL A 159 1.68 -9.64 2.89
CA VAL A 159 3.12 -9.39 2.74
C VAL A 159 3.72 -10.23 1.62
N TYR A 160 3.38 -11.51 1.57
CA TYR A 160 3.81 -12.40 0.49
C TYR A 160 3.38 -11.86 -0.87
N ARG A 161 2.09 -11.56 -1.04
CA ARG A 161 1.53 -11.15 -2.34
C ARG A 161 2.10 -9.83 -2.83
N GLU A 162 2.20 -8.82 -1.97
CA GLU A 162 2.74 -7.52 -2.37
C GLU A 162 4.25 -7.55 -2.59
N THR A 163 4.99 -8.35 -1.82
CA THR A 163 6.41 -8.58 -2.08
C THR A 163 6.61 -9.28 -3.41
N LEU A 164 5.82 -10.33 -3.70
CA LEU A 164 5.91 -11.08 -4.95
C LEU A 164 5.60 -10.18 -6.15
N ARG A 165 4.56 -9.34 -6.05
CA ARG A 165 4.23 -8.34 -7.07
C ARG A 165 5.39 -7.38 -7.31
N CYS A 166 6.02 -6.89 -6.25
CA CYS A 166 7.21 -6.05 -6.36
C CYS A 166 8.35 -6.78 -7.06
N LYS A 167 8.68 -7.99 -6.61
CA LYS A 167 9.78 -8.78 -7.19
C LYS A 167 9.56 -9.11 -8.66
N GLN A 168 8.35 -9.50 -9.04
CA GLN A 168 7.99 -9.77 -10.43
C GLN A 168 8.08 -8.52 -11.32
N SER A 169 7.65 -7.36 -10.80
CA SER A 169 7.69 -6.11 -11.57
C SER A 169 9.11 -5.55 -11.70
N VAL A 170 9.94 -5.66 -10.66
CA VAL A 170 11.34 -5.21 -10.66
C VAL A 170 12.24 -6.13 -11.50
N GLY A 171 12.00 -7.44 -11.46
CA GLY A 171 12.87 -8.44 -12.08
C GLY A 171 14.29 -8.39 -11.48
N ASP A 172 15.30 -8.38 -12.35
CA ASP A 172 16.72 -8.32 -11.96
C ASP A 172 17.29 -6.90 -11.97
N LYS A 173 16.46 -5.87 -12.23
CA LYS A 173 16.92 -4.48 -12.35
C LYS A 173 17.36 -3.88 -11.00
N ALA A 174 16.73 -4.29 -9.91
CA ALA A 174 16.98 -3.78 -8.57
C ALA A 174 16.71 -4.84 -7.50
N LYS A 175 17.26 -4.65 -6.30
CA LYS A 175 16.90 -5.46 -5.13
C LYS A 175 15.51 -5.08 -4.61
N VAL A 176 14.82 -6.00 -3.95
CA VAL A 176 13.58 -5.73 -3.23
C VAL A 176 13.80 -5.87 -1.73
N TYR A 177 13.61 -4.77 -1.01
CA TYR A 177 13.65 -4.73 0.44
C TYR A 177 12.25 -4.54 1.01
N THR A 178 11.61 -5.61 1.48
CA THR A 178 10.26 -5.50 2.00
C THR A 178 10.26 -4.78 3.34
N GLY A 179 9.61 -3.61 3.41
CA GLY A 179 9.43 -2.87 4.65
C GLY A 179 8.30 -3.48 5.48
N ILE A 180 8.61 -4.06 6.63
CA ILE A 180 7.63 -4.69 7.52
C ILE A 180 7.20 -3.68 8.59
N GLY A 181 5.90 -3.36 8.64
CA GLY A 181 5.35 -2.55 9.73
C GLY A 181 5.40 -3.27 11.07
N ILE A 182 5.91 -2.59 12.09
CA ILE A 182 6.04 -3.07 13.47
C ILE A 182 5.41 -2.01 14.38
N ASP A 183 4.51 -2.45 15.27
CA ASP A 183 3.92 -1.64 16.33
C ASP A 183 3.26 -0.32 15.86
N VAL A 184 2.86 -0.24 14.59
CA VAL A 184 2.40 1.00 13.95
C VAL A 184 1.17 1.54 14.68
N PRO A 185 1.25 2.74 15.30
CA PRO A 185 0.17 3.25 16.12
C PRO A 185 -1.05 3.66 15.29
N TRP A 186 -2.19 3.77 15.98
CA TRP A 186 -3.43 4.27 15.40
C TRP A 186 -3.69 5.71 15.83
N TYR A 187 -3.98 6.59 14.87
CA TYR A 187 -4.36 7.97 15.15
C TYR A 187 -5.82 8.03 15.62
N VAL A 188 -6.03 8.57 16.81
CA VAL A 188 -7.35 8.85 17.38
C VAL A 188 -7.49 10.35 17.63
N THR A 189 -8.73 10.80 17.86
CA THR A 189 -9.06 12.23 18.01
C THR A 189 -8.15 12.98 19.00
N ASN A 190 -7.67 12.29 20.04
CA ASN A 190 -6.87 12.89 21.12
C ASN A 190 -5.42 12.36 21.21
N GLY A 191 -4.87 11.80 20.13
CA GLY A 191 -3.47 11.38 20.10
C GLY A 191 -3.23 10.08 19.33
N MET A 192 -2.28 9.27 19.80
CA MET A 192 -1.95 7.99 19.21
C MET A 192 -2.21 6.85 20.19
N GLU A 193 -2.92 5.82 19.72
CA GLU A 193 -3.09 4.56 20.43
C GLU A 193 -2.01 3.56 20.02
N PRO A 194 -1.20 3.04 20.95
CA PRO A 194 -0.26 1.97 20.66
C PRO A 194 -0.99 0.73 20.15
N ARG A 195 -0.49 0.13 19.08
CA ARG A 195 -1.01 -1.12 18.50
C ARG A 195 0.12 -2.14 18.41
N PRO A 196 0.34 -2.95 19.46
CA PRO A 196 1.38 -3.97 19.43
C PRO A 196 1.20 -4.97 18.30
N SER A 197 2.28 -5.25 17.58
CA SER A 197 2.34 -6.36 16.64
C SER A 197 2.26 -7.68 17.38
N ASN A 198 1.51 -8.64 16.81
CA ASN A 198 1.53 -10.01 17.32
C ASN A 198 2.87 -10.68 16.93
N PRO A 199 3.67 -11.21 17.89
CA PRO A 199 5.00 -11.74 17.59
C PRO A 199 5.02 -12.89 16.57
N GLU A 200 4.04 -13.78 16.61
CA GLU A 200 3.96 -14.92 15.69
C GLU A 200 3.64 -14.46 14.27
N LYS A 201 2.65 -13.58 14.12
CA LYS A 201 2.27 -12.97 12.83
C LYS A 201 3.42 -12.13 12.27
N LEU A 202 4.12 -11.36 13.10
CA LEU A 202 5.27 -10.56 12.67
C LEU A 202 6.42 -11.44 12.18
N THR A 203 6.72 -12.52 12.91
CA THR A 203 7.72 -13.51 12.48
C THR A 203 7.33 -14.11 11.13
N ALA A 204 6.07 -14.53 10.99
CA ALA A 204 5.55 -15.11 9.76
C ALA A 204 5.54 -14.09 8.60
N ALA A 205 5.23 -12.82 8.85
CA ALA A 205 5.26 -11.77 7.83
C ALA A 205 6.66 -11.58 7.24
N VAL A 206 7.69 -11.58 8.09
CA VAL A 206 9.09 -11.53 7.65
C VAL A 206 9.44 -12.75 6.80
N GLN A 207 9.10 -13.96 7.25
CA GLN A 207 9.35 -15.19 6.50
C GLN A 207 8.63 -15.19 5.15
N ARG A 208 7.37 -14.77 5.12
CA ARG A 208 6.56 -14.66 3.90
C ARG A 208 7.09 -13.63 2.91
N ALA A 209 7.75 -12.56 3.36
CA ALA A 209 8.48 -11.66 2.46
C ALA A 209 9.64 -12.39 1.75
N PHE A 210 10.42 -13.18 2.50
CA PHE A 210 11.49 -13.98 1.92
C PHE A 210 10.98 -15.09 0.99
N ASP A 211 9.89 -15.78 1.35
CA ASP A 211 9.24 -16.78 0.49
C ASP A 211 8.79 -16.19 -0.86
N ALA A 212 8.45 -14.90 -0.87
CA ALA A 212 8.07 -14.15 -2.05
C ALA A 212 9.25 -13.63 -2.88
N GLY A 213 10.49 -13.87 -2.44
CA GLY A 213 11.70 -13.50 -3.16
C GLY A 213 12.27 -12.13 -2.80
N ALA A 214 11.93 -11.56 -1.64
CA ALA A 214 12.63 -10.37 -1.14
C ALA A 214 14.13 -10.63 -0.97
N ASP A 215 14.95 -9.69 -1.44
CA ASP A 215 16.40 -9.70 -1.26
C ASP A 215 16.79 -9.28 0.18
N GLY A 216 15.84 -8.69 0.92
CA GLY A 216 16.00 -8.31 2.32
C GLY A 216 14.70 -7.76 2.90
N VAL A 217 14.72 -7.46 4.20
CA VAL A 217 13.59 -6.87 4.91
C VAL A 217 14.05 -5.67 5.74
N LEU A 218 13.16 -4.73 5.99
CA LEU A 218 13.45 -3.55 6.82
C LEU A 218 12.35 -3.33 7.86
N ALA A 219 12.74 -3.30 9.14
CA ALA A 219 11.86 -2.95 10.25
C ALA A 219 11.36 -1.50 10.09
N SER A 220 10.05 -1.33 9.90
CA SER A 220 9.39 -0.05 9.64
C SER A 220 8.32 0.21 10.70
N ARG A 221 7.99 1.45 11.08
CA ARG A 221 8.40 2.70 10.43
C ARG A 221 9.32 3.59 11.26
N GLU A 222 9.29 3.47 12.57
CA GLU A 222 10.02 4.34 13.49
C GLU A 222 10.54 3.50 14.65
N TYR A 223 11.84 3.61 14.96
CA TYR A 223 12.46 2.77 15.97
C TYR A 223 11.89 3.03 17.37
N ASP A 224 11.59 4.29 17.67
CA ASP A 224 11.04 4.71 18.97
C ASP A 224 9.62 4.16 19.23
N GLU A 225 8.91 3.73 18.19
CA GLU A 225 7.60 3.07 18.31
C GLU A 225 7.72 1.56 18.61
N MET A 226 8.88 0.95 18.30
CA MET A 226 9.05 -0.51 18.32
C MET A 226 9.39 -1.03 19.70
N ARG A 227 8.60 -2.00 20.17
CA ARG A 227 8.90 -2.75 21.40
C ARG A 227 10.04 -3.73 21.14
N LEU A 228 10.88 -3.95 22.17
CA LEU A 228 11.94 -4.95 22.11
C LEU A 228 11.42 -6.34 21.75
N SER A 229 10.27 -6.74 22.30
CA SER A 229 9.62 -8.02 21.96
C SER A 229 9.26 -8.15 20.48
N SER A 230 8.88 -7.04 19.84
CA SER A 230 8.53 -7.00 18.42
C SER A 230 9.79 -7.04 17.56
N LEU A 231 10.87 -6.35 17.97
CA LEU A 231 12.18 -6.45 17.33
C LEU A 231 12.78 -7.85 17.44
N GLU A 232 12.61 -8.52 18.57
CA GLU A 232 13.00 -9.93 18.75
C GLU A 232 12.25 -10.83 17.78
N ALA A 233 10.93 -10.63 17.63
CA ALA A 233 10.11 -11.37 16.67
C ALA A 233 10.52 -11.13 15.21
N PHE A 234 10.77 -9.88 14.84
CA PHE A 234 11.33 -9.54 13.53
C PHE A 234 12.68 -10.26 13.31
N GLY A 235 13.58 -10.21 14.30
CA GLY A 235 14.87 -10.89 14.27
C GLY A 235 14.77 -12.41 14.16
N ARG A 236 13.77 -13.05 14.79
CA ARG A 236 13.49 -14.49 14.58
C ARG A 236 13.13 -14.77 13.12
N GLY A 237 12.27 -13.94 12.52
CA GLY A 237 11.90 -14.09 11.11
C GLY A 237 13.09 -13.96 10.15
N VAL A 238 14.05 -13.08 10.48
CA VAL A 238 15.29 -12.89 9.68
C VAL A 238 16.24 -14.07 9.80
N ARG A 239 16.41 -14.65 11.00
CA ARG A 239 17.39 -15.72 11.24
C ARG A 239 17.03 -17.07 10.63
N ARG A 240 15.73 -17.29 10.36
CA ARG A 240 15.11 -18.55 9.93
C ARG A 240 15.25 -19.69 10.93
#